data_AF-A0A3C1UV72-F1
#
_entry.id   AF-A0A3C1UV72-F1
#
_cell.length_a   1.000
_cell.length_b   1.000
_cell.length_c   1.000
_cell.angle_alpha   90.00
_cell.angle_beta   90.00
_cell.angle_gamma   90.00
#
_symmetry.space_group_name_H-M   'P 1'
#
loop_
_entity.id
_entity.type
_entity.pdbx_description
1 polymer ?
#
loop_
_entity_poly.entity_id
_entity_poly.type
_entity_poly.pdbx_seq_one_letter_code
_entity_poly.pdbx_strand_id
1 'polypeptide(L)'
;NIDKAYASGKKIADVLFEENSPVLTFCQESTESFERLQRKILFAFVADTVLNQELPSVLAETASQEFLAQIQKRDLFLSEKINDPQTLSYYLLGAKNGRERFENIGRAFALLCGDQENTGLCSLGECLCREYSRLCTQMIEEARFCE
;
A
#
# COMPACT_ATOMS: atom_id res chain seq x y z
N ASN A 1 10.95 -0.48 21.23
CA ASN A 1 9.59 -0.53 20.61
C ASN A 1 9.39 0.56 19.58
N ILE A 2 9.65 1.84 19.90
CA ILE A 2 9.60 2.94 18.91
C ILE A 2 10.62 2.71 17.78
N ASP A 3 11.86 2.32 18.09
CA ASP A 3 12.88 2.02 17.06
C ASP A 3 12.48 0.88 16.12
N LYS A 4 11.76 -0.13 16.64
CA LYS A 4 11.23 -1.24 15.85
C LYS A 4 10.11 -0.75 14.92
N ALA A 5 9.20 0.09 15.42
CA ALA A 5 8.14 0.70 14.59
C ALA A 5 8.72 1.59 13.48
N TYR A 6 9.71 2.41 13.83
CA TYR A 6 10.48 3.20 12.86
C TYR A 6 11.12 2.32 11.79
N ALA A 7 11.81 1.25 12.20
CA ALA A 7 12.42 0.30 11.28
C ALA A 7 11.39 -0.42 10.40
N SER A 8 10.21 -0.78 10.91
CA SER A 8 9.12 -1.38 10.14
C SER A 8 8.60 -0.42 9.06
N GLY A 9 8.32 0.83 9.41
CA GLY A 9 7.88 1.85 8.45
C GLY A 9 8.89 2.06 7.33
N LYS A 10 10.18 2.15 7.68
CA LYS A 10 11.27 2.25 6.71
C LYS A 10 11.37 1.01 5.82
N LYS A 11 11.37 -0.20 6.38
CA LYS A 11 11.47 -1.45 5.61
C LYS A 11 10.32 -1.61 4.61
N ILE A 12 9.09 -1.31 5.03
CA ILE A 12 7.92 -1.39 4.13
C ILE A 12 8.07 -0.37 3.00
N ALA A 13 8.58 0.84 3.28
CA ALA A 13 8.89 1.81 2.23
C ALA A 13 10.01 1.33 1.29
N ASP A 14 11.05 0.67 1.81
CA ASP A 14 12.16 0.15 1.00
C ASP A 14 11.66 -0.80 -0.10
N VAL A 15 10.77 -1.71 0.26
CA VAL A 15 10.16 -2.68 -0.66
C VAL A 15 9.41 -2.00 -1.82
N LEU A 16 8.85 -0.79 -1.64
CA LEU A 16 8.17 -0.07 -2.75
C LEU A 16 9.12 0.45 -3.83
N PHE A 17 10.40 0.64 -3.49
CA PHE A 17 11.40 1.27 -4.35
C PHE A 17 12.52 0.33 -4.78
N GLU A 18 12.61 -0.88 -4.24
CA GLU A 18 13.54 -1.89 -4.72
C GLU A 18 13.25 -2.23 -6.20
N GLU A 19 14.26 -2.11 -7.06
CA GLU A 19 14.12 -2.34 -8.51
C GLU A 19 13.71 -3.79 -8.84
N ASN A 20 14.10 -4.74 -7.99
CA ASN A 20 13.72 -6.15 -8.09
C ASN A 20 12.65 -6.55 -7.07
N SER A 21 11.91 -5.56 -6.54
CA SER A 21 10.89 -5.85 -5.53
C SER A 21 9.83 -6.79 -6.09
N PRO A 22 9.47 -7.87 -5.37
CA PRO A 22 8.36 -8.74 -5.76
C PRO A 22 7.04 -7.97 -5.89
N VAL A 23 6.95 -6.78 -5.30
CA VAL A 23 5.75 -5.95 -5.28
C VAL A 23 5.41 -5.38 -6.67
N LEU A 24 6.40 -5.19 -7.56
CA LEU A 24 6.14 -4.79 -8.95
C LEU A 24 5.71 -5.95 -9.86
N THR A 25 5.95 -7.18 -9.44
CA THR A 25 5.62 -8.41 -10.18
C THR A 25 4.42 -9.16 -9.59
N PHE A 26 3.88 -8.70 -8.45
CA PHE A 26 2.68 -9.26 -7.84
C PHE A 26 1.52 -9.35 -8.82
N CYS A 27 0.88 -10.52 -8.82
CA CYS A 27 -0.27 -10.93 -9.62
C CYS A 27 0.00 -10.97 -11.14
N GLN A 28 0.62 -9.93 -11.68
CA GLN A 28 1.01 -9.78 -13.08
C GLN A 28 2.09 -8.70 -13.20
N GLU A 29 3.09 -8.90 -14.04
CA GLU A 29 4.03 -7.84 -14.41
C GLU A 29 3.32 -6.75 -15.24
N SER A 30 3.51 -5.49 -14.87
CA SER A 30 3.08 -4.37 -15.69
C SER A 30 4.29 -3.67 -16.30
N THR A 31 4.25 -3.40 -17.60
CA THR A 31 5.26 -2.58 -18.31
C THR A 31 4.84 -1.12 -18.42
N GLU A 32 3.56 -0.82 -18.16
CA GLU A 32 2.99 0.51 -18.33
C GLU A 32 3.29 1.40 -17.11
N SER A 33 3.94 2.54 -17.35
CA SER A 33 4.35 3.48 -16.29
C SER A 33 3.17 3.96 -15.43
N PHE A 34 2.00 4.14 -16.04
CA PHE A 34 0.80 4.61 -15.35
C PHE A 34 0.24 3.55 -14.39
N GLU A 35 0.13 2.30 -14.83
CA GLU A 35 -0.35 1.21 -13.96
C GLU A 35 0.64 0.94 -12.82
N ARG A 36 1.95 1.02 -13.08
CA ARG A 36 2.99 0.96 -12.04
C ARG A 36 2.82 2.06 -10.99
N LEU A 37 2.48 3.28 -11.41
CA LEU A 37 2.17 4.37 -10.49
C LEU A 37 0.93 4.05 -9.64
N GLN A 38 -0.16 3.61 -10.26
CA GLN A 38 -1.38 3.25 -9.55
C GLN A 38 -1.17 2.12 -8.55
N ARG A 39 -0.35 1.12 -8.89
CA ARG A 39 0.07 0.05 -7.97
C ARG A 39 0.75 0.61 -6.73
N LYS A 40 1.74 1.50 -6.91
CA LYS A 40 2.45 2.12 -5.78
C LYS A 40 1.53 2.95 -4.89
N ILE A 41 0.56 3.65 -5.47
CA ILE A 41 -0.44 4.42 -4.70
C ILE A 41 -1.33 3.46 -3.88
N LEU A 42 -1.83 2.38 -4.49
CA LEU A 42 -2.59 1.34 -3.78
C LEU A 42 -1.77 0.75 -2.63
N PHE A 43 -0.51 0.42 -2.88
CA PHE A 43 0.36 -0.15 -1.87
C PHE A 43 0.63 0.82 -0.72
N ALA A 44 0.79 2.11 -0.99
CA ALA A 44 0.92 3.11 0.09
C ALA A 44 -0.32 3.16 0.99
N PHE A 45 -1.51 3.15 0.39
CA PHE A 45 -2.76 3.06 1.15
C PHE A 45 -2.84 1.77 1.98
N VAL A 46 -2.48 0.63 1.40
CA VAL A 46 -2.51 -0.67 2.08
C VAL A 46 -1.51 -0.73 3.23
N ALA A 47 -0.27 -0.28 3.02
CA ALA A 47 0.76 -0.23 4.06
C ALA A 47 0.29 0.60 5.26
N ASP A 48 -0.21 1.82 5.01
CA ASP A 48 -0.71 2.68 6.09
C ASP A 48 -1.89 2.03 6.82
N THR A 49 -2.81 1.40 6.08
CA THR A 49 -3.95 0.69 6.68
C THR A 49 -3.49 -0.48 7.57
N VAL A 50 -2.55 -1.29 7.11
CA VAL A 50 -2.04 -2.45 7.87
C VAL A 50 -1.26 -1.99 9.09
N LEU A 51 -0.42 -0.95 8.98
CA LEU A 51 0.30 -0.38 10.12
C LEU A 51 -0.67 0.08 11.22
N ASN A 52 -1.75 0.77 10.85
CA ASN A 52 -2.78 1.22 11.79
C ASN A 52 -3.67 0.09 12.35
N GLN A 53 -3.77 -1.04 11.65
CA GLN A 53 -4.53 -2.21 12.12
C GLN A 53 -3.70 -3.11 13.05
N GLU A 54 -2.43 -3.33 12.72
CA GLU A 54 -1.58 -4.29 13.40
C GLU A 54 -0.88 -3.66 14.62
N LEU A 55 -0.46 -2.40 14.56
CA LEU A 55 0.31 -1.76 15.62
C LEU A 55 -0.57 -0.98 16.62
N PRO A 56 -0.16 -0.89 17.91
CA PRO A 56 -0.75 0.06 18.85
C PRO A 56 -0.61 1.51 18.34
N SER A 57 -1.60 2.37 18.62
CA SER A 57 -1.73 3.74 18.06
C SER A 57 -0.42 4.54 17.98
N VAL A 58 0.37 4.62 19.06
CA VAL A 58 1.63 5.39 19.08
C VAL A 58 2.69 4.79 18.15
N LEU A 59 2.76 3.46 18.07
CA LEU A 59 3.69 2.75 17.20
C LEU A 59 3.23 2.79 15.74
N ALA A 60 1.93 2.70 15.50
CA ALA A 60 1.33 2.88 14.18
C ALA A 60 1.67 4.26 13.61
N GLU A 61 1.42 5.33 14.38
CA GLU A 61 1.73 6.70 13.98
C GLU A 61 3.21 6.87 13.64
N THR A 62 4.09 6.36 14.50
CA THR A 62 5.55 6.40 14.27
C THR A 62 5.94 5.70 12.97
N ALA A 63 5.41 4.49 12.74
CA ALA A 63 5.74 3.70 11.55
C ALA A 63 5.16 4.33 10.27
N SER A 64 3.91 4.81 10.30
CA SER A 64 3.26 5.48 9.18
C SER A 64 3.96 6.80 8.81
N GLN A 65 4.35 7.60 9.79
CA GLN A 65 5.11 8.83 9.54
C GLN A 65 6.46 8.55 8.88
N GLU A 66 7.20 7.56 9.38
CA GLU A 66 8.48 7.19 8.78
C GLU A 66 8.30 6.60 7.38
N PHE A 67 7.28 5.75 7.17
CA PHE A 67 6.92 5.20 5.87
C PHE A 67 6.67 6.30 4.83
N LEU A 68 5.80 7.26 5.15
CA LEU A 68 5.51 8.39 4.27
C LEU A 68 6.73 9.30 4.05
N ALA A 69 7.53 9.53 5.09
CA ALA A 69 8.75 10.33 5.00
C ALA A 69 9.78 9.68 4.05
N GLN A 70 9.89 8.35 4.03
CA GLN A 70 10.77 7.64 3.10
C GLN A 70 10.29 7.76 1.65
N ILE A 71 8.98 7.69 1.41
CA ILE A 71 8.40 7.93 0.08
C ILE A 71 8.71 9.35 -0.37
N GLN A 72 8.43 10.35 0.46
CA GLN A 72 8.66 11.75 0.14
C GLN A 72 10.13 12.06 -0.20
N LYS A 73 11.07 11.42 0.51
CA LYS A 73 12.52 11.58 0.26
C LYS A 73 12.96 11.00 -1.09
N ARG A 74 12.30 9.94 -1.58
CA ARG A 74 12.72 9.21 -2.79
C ARG A 74 11.96 9.63 -4.04
N ASP A 75 10.68 9.93 -3.89
CA ASP A 75 9.79 10.24 -5.00
C ASP A 75 8.72 11.23 -4.53
N LEU A 76 9.02 12.53 -4.68
CA LEU A 76 8.13 13.61 -4.31
C LEU A 76 6.81 13.54 -5.09
N PHE A 77 6.87 13.16 -6.37
CA PHE A 77 5.68 13.06 -7.22
C PHE A 77 4.75 11.94 -6.74
N LEU A 78 5.29 10.76 -6.40
CA LEU A 78 4.51 9.69 -5.80
C LEU A 78 3.91 10.13 -4.46
N SER A 79 4.68 10.83 -3.62
CA SER A 79 4.19 11.38 -2.36
C SER A 79 3.00 12.33 -2.57
N GLU A 80 3.05 13.22 -3.56
CA GLU A 80 1.93 14.11 -3.89
C GLU A 80 0.69 13.31 -4.33
N LYS A 81 0.88 12.25 -5.13
CA LYS A 81 -0.22 11.40 -5.59
C LYS A 81 -0.85 10.56 -4.49
N ILE A 82 -0.07 10.06 -3.53
CA ILE A 82 -0.59 9.33 -2.37
C ILE A 82 -1.44 10.25 -1.49
N ASN A 83 -1.04 11.52 -1.35
CA ASN A 83 -1.75 12.50 -0.56
C ASN A 83 -2.89 13.21 -1.33
N ASP A 84 -3.19 12.77 -2.56
CA ASP A 84 -4.30 13.31 -3.33
C ASP A 84 -5.65 12.97 -2.66
N PRO A 85 -6.44 13.99 -2.23
CA PRO A 85 -7.65 13.75 -1.46
C PRO A 85 -8.70 12.91 -2.20
N GLN A 86 -8.76 13.01 -3.52
CA GLN A 86 -9.70 12.24 -4.33
C GLN A 86 -9.32 10.75 -4.35
N THR A 87 -8.04 10.46 -4.58
CA THR A 87 -7.49 9.11 -4.59
C THR A 87 -7.67 8.42 -3.23
N LEU A 88 -7.34 9.11 -2.14
CA LEU A 88 -7.54 8.62 -0.78
C LEU A 88 -9.03 8.34 -0.48
N SER A 89 -9.93 9.21 -0.95
CA SER A 89 -11.37 9.03 -0.72
C SER A 89 -11.90 7.75 -1.34
N TYR A 90 -11.47 7.39 -2.56
CA TYR A 90 -11.90 6.14 -3.20
C TYR A 90 -11.46 4.89 -2.41
N TYR A 91 -10.20 4.85 -1.98
CA TYR A 91 -9.71 3.71 -1.20
C TYR A 91 -10.31 3.64 0.20
N LEU A 92 -10.50 4.77 0.88
CA LEU A 92 -11.17 4.82 2.18
C LEU A 92 -12.63 4.35 2.10
N LEU A 93 -13.35 4.72 1.03
CA LEU A 93 -14.71 4.22 0.79
C LEU A 93 -14.71 2.71 0.58
N GLY A 94 -13.78 2.18 -0.21
CA GLY A 94 -13.65 0.75 -0.45
C GLY A 94 -13.29 -0.05 0.80
N ALA A 95 -12.46 0.51 1.68
CA ALA A 95 -11.99 -0.16 2.89
C ALA A 95 -13.04 -0.30 4.01
N LYS A 96 -14.09 0.54 4.00
CA LYS A 96 -15.14 0.53 5.05
C LYS A 96 -16.09 -0.68 4.96
N ASN A 97 -16.17 -1.34 3.80
CA ASN A 97 -17.13 -2.41 3.55
C ASN A 97 -16.50 -3.76 3.93
N GLY A 98 -16.68 -4.20 5.18
CA GLY A 98 -15.93 -5.33 5.77
C GLY A 98 -15.91 -6.64 4.97
N ARG A 99 -17.04 -7.08 4.36
CA ARG A 99 -17.09 -8.36 3.62
C ARG A 99 -16.55 -8.27 2.19
N GLU A 100 -16.61 -7.09 1.59
CA GLU A 100 -16.28 -6.84 0.17
C GLU A 100 -15.11 -5.86 0.05
N ARG A 101 -14.29 -5.73 1.10
CA ARG A 101 -13.20 -4.74 1.19
C ARG A 101 -12.28 -4.83 -0.03
N PHE A 102 -11.80 -6.03 -0.35
CA PHE A 102 -10.85 -6.23 -1.44
C PHE A 102 -11.51 -5.98 -2.81
N GLU A 103 -12.74 -6.43 -3.01
CA GLU A 103 -13.49 -6.19 -4.25
C GLU A 103 -13.70 -4.69 -4.49
N ASN A 104 -14.09 -3.95 -3.45
CA ASN A 104 -14.30 -2.51 -3.56
C ASN A 104 -12.99 -1.75 -3.77
N ILE A 105 -11.89 -2.19 -3.16
CA ILE A 105 -10.55 -1.66 -3.45
C ILE A 105 -10.15 -1.96 -4.90
N GLY A 106 -10.46 -3.15 -5.42
CA GLY A 106 -10.26 -3.50 -6.83
C GLY A 106 -11.00 -2.56 -7.79
N ARG A 107 -12.28 -2.27 -7.51
CA ARG A 107 -13.06 -1.29 -8.28
C ARG A 107 -12.48 0.12 -8.21
N ALA A 108 -12.01 0.55 -7.03
CA ALA A 108 -11.35 1.84 -6.86
C ALA A 108 -10.05 1.91 -7.68
N PHE A 109 -9.25 0.83 -7.67
CA PHE A 109 -8.04 0.71 -8.48
C PHE A 109 -8.34 0.80 -9.99
N ALA A 110 -9.35 0.06 -10.47
CA ALA A 110 -9.77 0.09 -11.87
C ALA A 110 -10.24 1.50 -12.30
N LEU A 111 -11.04 2.16 -11.46
CA LEU A 111 -11.47 3.55 -11.66
C LEU A 111 -10.28 4.51 -11.76
N LEU A 112 -9.30 4.39 -10.84
CA LEU A 112 -8.10 5.23 -10.84
C LEU A 112 -7.15 4.92 -12.01
N CYS A 113 -7.24 3.72 -12.56
CA CYS A 113 -6.61 3.35 -13.82
C CYS A 113 -7.38 3.89 -15.05
N GLY A 114 -8.54 4.53 -14.87
CA GLY A 114 -9.34 5.15 -15.93
C GLY A 114 -10.43 4.25 -16.52
N ASP A 115 -10.62 3.03 -16.01
CA ASP A 115 -11.61 2.08 -16.53
C ASP A 115 -12.22 1.23 -15.41
N GLN A 116 -13.27 1.76 -14.77
CA GLN A 116 -13.93 1.15 -13.60
C GLN A 116 -14.62 -0.18 -13.91
N GLU A 117 -15.04 -0.41 -15.16
CA GLU A 117 -15.77 -1.62 -15.57
C GLU A 117 -14.83 -2.72 -16.06
N ASN A 118 -13.52 -2.43 -16.11
CA ASN A 118 -12.52 -3.40 -16.48
C ASN A 118 -12.38 -4.48 -15.41
N THR A 119 -12.99 -5.63 -15.66
CA THR A 119 -12.94 -6.79 -14.77
C THR A 119 -11.50 -7.26 -14.50
N GLY A 120 -10.61 -7.14 -15.48
CA GLY A 120 -9.19 -7.46 -15.31
C GLY A 120 -8.48 -6.54 -14.31
N LEU A 121 -8.67 -5.22 -14.42
CA LEU A 121 -8.10 -4.25 -13.47
C LEU A 121 -8.73 -4.38 -12.09
N CYS A 122 -10.03 -4.71 -12.01
CA CYS A 122 -10.69 -4.95 -10.73
C CYS A 122 -10.08 -6.14 -10.00
N SER A 123 -9.96 -7.29 -10.67
CA SER A 123 -9.34 -8.50 -10.11
C SER A 123 -7.86 -8.29 -9.79
N LEU A 124 -7.15 -7.53 -10.61
CA LEU A 124 -5.76 -7.17 -10.34
C LEU A 124 -5.63 -6.32 -9.08
N GLY A 125 -6.41 -5.24 -8.94
CA GLY A 125 -6.40 -4.39 -7.75
C GLY A 125 -6.76 -5.16 -6.47
N GLU A 126 -7.72 -6.10 -6.55
CA GLU A 126 -8.05 -7.01 -5.45
C GLU A 126 -6.84 -7.85 -5.04
N CYS A 127 -6.21 -8.51 -6.01
CA CYS A 127 -5.07 -9.39 -5.80
C CYS A 127 -3.88 -8.62 -5.21
N LEU A 128 -3.55 -7.46 -5.78
CA LEU A 128 -2.49 -6.58 -5.30
C LEU A 128 -2.72 -6.15 -3.86
N CYS A 129 -3.94 -5.72 -3.53
CA CYS A 129 -4.29 -5.33 -2.18
C CYS A 129 -4.09 -6.49 -1.20
N ARG A 130 -4.51 -7.69 -1.57
CA ARG A 130 -4.39 -8.89 -0.73
C ARG A 130 -2.94 -9.30 -0.49
N GLU A 131 -2.15 -9.44 -1.56
CA GLU A 131 -0.75 -9.87 -1.45
C GLU A 131 0.11 -8.85 -0.71
N TYR A 132 -0.09 -7.56 -0.97
CA TYR A 132 0.69 -6.53 -0.27
C TYR A 132 0.25 -6.37 1.19
N SER A 133 -1.04 -6.57 1.50
CA SER A 133 -1.48 -6.62 2.90
C SER A 133 -0.76 -7.75 3.65
N ARG A 134 -0.72 -8.95 3.05
CA ARG A 134 -0.05 -10.12 3.62
C ARG A 134 1.45 -9.88 3.84
N LEU A 135 2.12 -9.28 2.85
CA LEU A 135 3.54 -8.93 2.96
C LEU A 135 3.78 -7.95 4.11
N CYS A 136 3.01 -6.86 4.19
CA CYS A 136 3.12 -5.89 5.28
C CYS A 136 2.92 -6.53 6.66
N THR A 137 1.88 -7.36 6.81
CA THR A 137 1.63 -8.09 8.07
C THR A 137 2.81 -8.98 8.43
N GLN A 138 3.34 -9.77 7.49
CA GLN A 138 4.50 -10.63 7.71
C GLN A 138 5.72 -9.82 8.16
N MET A 139 6.01 -8.69 7.50
CA MET A 139 7.14 -7.83 7.86
C MET A 139 6.99 -7.21 9.26
N ILE A 140 5.76 -6.87 9.67
CA ILE A 140 5.47 -6.38 11.01
C ILE A 140 5.65 -7.48 12.05
N GLU A 141 5.17 -8.69 11.77
CA GLU A 141 5.34 -9.86 12.62
C GLU A 141 6.83 -10.19 12.81
N GLU A 142 7.60 -10.31 11.74
CA GLU A 142 9.05 -10.57 11.79
C GLU A 142 9.81 -9.53 12.63
N ALA A 143 9.43 -8.25 12.52
CA ALA A 143 10.02 -7.18 13.34
C ALA A 143 9.67 -7.31 14.83
N ARG A 144 8.54 -7.94 15.18
CA ARG A 144 8.15 -8.24 16.56
C ARG A 144 8.97 -9.39 17.15
N PHE A 145 9.29 -10.42 16.36
CA PHE A 145 9.99 -11.64 16.79
C PHE A 145 11.53 -11.52 16.89
N CYS A 146 12.15 -10.41 16.47
CA CYS A 146 13.56 -10.15 16.74
C CYS A 146 13.73 -9.60 18.17
N GLU A 147 13.76 -10.48 19.18
CA GLU A 147 14.29 -10.21 20.54
C GLU A 147 15.68 -10.82 20.70
#